data_AF-A0A975T388-F1
#
_entry.id   AF-A0A975T388-F1
#
_cell.length_a   1.000
_cell.length_b   1.000
_cell.length_c   1.000
_cell.angle_alpha   90.00
_cell.angle_beta   90.00
_cell.angle_gamma   90.00
#
_symmetry.space_group_name_H-M   'P 1'
#
loop_
_entity.id
_entity.type
_entity.pdbx_description
1 polymer ?
#
loop_
_entity_poly.entity_id
_entity_poly.type
_entity_poly.pdbx_seq_one_letter_code
_entity_poly.pdbx_strand_id
1 'polypeptide(L)'
;MLLPTNARAQAVGEAGVADPPTHRFDVRPAAEVYLQSGKFSVEHMTSVLSDTLDEVTAGGPGLLRATGEMPWPGVLLEPHGADDFFVYEAALNDIVDRKPAVFLCLYDLQRFGLDHLVAVLKTHPVVLLDQTVLDNPHFATRAEYDAEVADPDRRPLNAAPPTHTCRTRGRRSSRASCGSPGSSPRD
;
A
#
# COMPACT_ATOMS: atom_id res chain seq x y z
N MET A 1 0.37 25.62 -6.61
CA MET A 1 1.48 25.61 -5.63
C MET A 1 1.00 26.23 -4.33
N LEU A 2 0.35 25.43 -3.48
CA LEU A 2 0.07 25.68 -2.06
C LEU A 2 -0.03 24.26 -1.48
N LEU A 3 0.97 23.88 -0.68
CA LEU A 3 0.93 22.62 0.07
C LEU A 3 -0.01 22.84 1.27
N PRO A 4 -0.77 21.84 1.73
CA PRO A 4 -1.40 21.87 3.04
C PRO A 4 -0.36 22.25 4.11
N THR A 5 -0.72 23.20 4.97
CA THR A 5 0.20 23.89 5.91
C THR A 5 0.91 22.92 6.87
N ASN A 6 0.26 21.82 7.23
CA ASN A 6 0.76 20.77 8.13
C ASN A 6 1.90 19.94 7.50
N ALA A 7 1.72 19.44 6.27
CA ALA A 7 2.73 18.61 5.59
C ALA A 7 4.00 19.42 5.27
N ARG A 8 3.85 20.70 4.92
CA ARG A 8 4.99 21.59 4.65
C ARG A 8 5.73 21.98 5.93
N ALA A 9 5.03 22.27 7.03
CA ALA A 9 5.64 22.62 8.30
C ALA A 9 6.45 21.45 8.89
N GLN A 10 5.92 20.22 8.80
CA GLN A 10 6.63 19.02 9.25
C GLN A 10 7.83 18.71 8.34
N ALA A 11 7.69 18.80 7.01
CA ALA A 11 8.77 18.50 6.05
C ALA A 11 9.98 19.44 6.19
N VAL A 12 9.76 20.73 6.46
CA VAL A 12 10.84 21.71 6.57
C VAL A 12 11.45 21.72 7.99
N GLY A 13 10.74 21.20 8.99
CA GLY A 13 10.97 21.57 10.39
C GLY A 13 10.54 23.02 10.59
N GLU A 14 9.93 23.36 11.71
CA GLU A 14 9.53 24.76 11.93
C GLU A 14 10.75 25.69 11.80
N ALA A 15 10.59 26.76 11.03
CA ALA A 15 11.64 27.65 10.53
C ALA A 15 12.40 28.48 11.59
N GLY A 16 12.44 28.02 12.84
CA GLY A 16 13.16 28.65 13.96
C GLY A 16 14.00 27.68 14.80
N VAL A 17 14.09 26.39 14.44
CA VAL A 17 14.95 25.44 15.13
C VAL A 17 16.28 25.37 14.39
N ALA A 18 17.36 25.76 15.06
CA ALA A 18 18.72 25.59 14.57
C ALA A 18 18.92 24.15 14.07
N ASP A 19 19.51 24.01 12.89
CA ASP A 19 19.68 22.73 12.21
C ASP A 19 20.36 21.71 13.17
N PRO A 20 19.66 20.65 13.61
CA PRO A 20 20.29 19.65 14.44
C PRO A 20 21.37 18.94 13.62
N PRO A 21 22.60 18.80 14.12
CA PRO A 21 23.66 18.16 13.36
C PRO A 21 23.39 16.65 13.32
N THR A 22 22.86 16.13 12.23
CA THR A 22 22.91 14.69 11.94
C THR A 22 23.14 14.43 10.45
N HIS A 23 24.42 14.31 10.07
CA HIS A 23 24.93 13.88 8.76
C HIS A 23 24.61 12.41 8.42
N ARG A 24 23.47 11.87 8.85
CA ARG A 24 23.11 10.45 8.64
C ARG A 24 22.11 10.35 7.49
N PHE A 25 22.63 10.07 6.31
CA PHE A 25 21.86 9.65 5.14
C PHE A 25 22.15 8.17 4.88
N ASP A 26 21.11 7.38 4.72
CA ASP A 26 21.22 5.94 4.50
C ASP A 26 20.20 5.52 3.43
N VAL A 27 20.61 4.60 2.56
CA VAL A 27 19.77 4.03 1.50
C VAL A 27 19.92 2.54 1.58
N ARG A 28 18.79 1.85 1.80
CA ARG A 28 18.74 0.39 1.87
C ARG A 28 17.71 -0.14 0.88
N PRO A 29 17.93 -1.33 0.31
CA PRO A 29 16.89 -2.03 -0.44
C PRO A 29 15.65 -2.22 0.44
N ALA A 30 14.46 -1.97 -0.12
CA ALA A 30 13.20 -2.12 0.62
C ALA A 30 13.07 -3.53 1.24
N ALA A 31 13.46 -4.57 0.51
CA ALA A 31 13.45 -5.94 1.03
C ALA A 31 14.32 -6.11 2.29
N GLU A 32 15.49 -5.47 2.36
CA GLU A 32 16.36 -5.54 3.55
C GLU A 32 15.81 -4.75 4.74
N VAL A 33 14.96 -3.76 4.50
CA VAL A 33 14.31 -2.98 5.57
C VAL A 33 13.10 -3.73 6.10
N TYR A 34 12.21 -4.15 5.20
CA TYR A 34 10.90 -4.68 5.56
C TYR A 34 10.88 -6.19 5.84
N LEU A 35 11.85 -6.95 5.31
CA LEU A 35 11.90 -8.42 5.42
C LEU A 35 13.13 -8.91 6.20
N GLN A 36 13.60 -8.13 7.18
CA GLN A 36 14.78 -8.48 8.00
C GLN A 36 14.67 -9.85 8.66
N SER A 37 13.46 -10.27 9.02
CA SER A 37 13.17 -11.58 9.63
C SER A 37 12.86 -12.68 8.61
N GLY A 38 13.03 -12.41 7.31
CA GLY A 38 12.60 -13.25 6.21
C GLY A 38 11.12 -13.11 5.83
N LYS A 39 10.33 -12.46 6.68
CA LYS A 39 8.92 -12.13 6.49
C LYS A 39 8.58 -10.73 6.96
N PHE A 40 7.48 -10.19 6.46
CA PHE A 40 6.94 -8.93 6.95
C PHE A 40 6.31 -9.08 8.35
N SER A 41 6.49 -8.06 9.20
CA SER A 41 5.89 -8.01 10.53
C SER A 41 5.63 -6.57 10.94
N VAL A 42 4.36 -6.25 11.18
CA VAL A 42 3.93 -4.91 11.65
C VAL A 42 4.61 -4.55 12.96
N GLU A 43 4.65 -5.49 13.91
CA GLU A 43 5.22 -5.28 15.24
C GLU A 43 6.73 -4.98 15.14
N HIS A 44 7.46 -5.80 14.39
CA HIS A 44 8.91 -5.61 14.21
C HIS A 44 9.22 -4.26 13.55
N MET A 45 8.53 -3.94 12.46
CA MET A 45 8.75 -2.69 11.74
C MET A 45 8.41 -1.45 12.56
N THR A 46 7.33 -1.52 13.34
CA THR A 46 6.93 -0.42 14.25
C THR A 46 7.93 -0.25 15.38
N SER A 47 8.47 -1.33 15.93
CA SER A 47 9.51 -1.29 16.96
C SER A 47 10.81 -0.67 16.43
N VAL A 48 11.33 -1.20 15.31
CA VAL A 48 12.58 -0.70 14.69
C VAL A 48 12.48 0.79 14.36
N LEU A 49 11.33 1.23 13.84
CA LEU A 49 11.12 2.64 13.54
C LEU A 49 11.04 3.50 14.81
N SER A 50 10.36 3.00 15.84
CA SER A 50 10.27 3.68 17.13
C SER A 50 11.64 3.87 17.76
N ASP A 51 12.47 2.83 17.77
CA ASP A 51 13.85 2.85 18.28
C ASP A 51 14.71 3.83 17.47
N THR A 52 14.59 3.82 16.14
CA THR A 52 15.31 4.75 15.26
C THR A 52 14.95 6.21 15.55
N LEU A 53 13.66 6.49 15.82
CA LEU A 53 13.21 7.83 16.19
C LEU A 53 13.69 8.25 17.58
N ASP A 54 13.77 7.31 18.53
CA ASP A 54 14.33 7.58 19.85
C ASP A 54 15.83 7.89 19.76
N GLU A 55 16.59 7.19 18.91
CA GLU A 55 17.98 7.53 18.62
C GLU A 55 18.13 8.94 18.02
N VAL A 56 17.30 9.29 17.04
CA VAL A 56 17.34 10.60 16.36
C VAL A 56 17.05 11.74 17.34
N THR A 57 16.20 11.50 18.35
CA THR A 57 15.78 12.50 19.33
C THR A 57 16.58 12.46 20.63
N ALA A 58 17.41 11.44 20.87
CA ALA A 58 18.18 11.27 22.11
C ALA A 58 19.15 12.43 22.41
N GLY A 59 19.65 13.12 21.38
CA GLY A 59 20.63 14.21 21.51
C GLY A 59 20.05 15.62 21.48
N GLY A 60 18.74 15.79 21.39
CA GLY A 60 18.09 17.09 21.20
C GLY A 60 16.99 17.06 20.12
N PRO A 61 16.55 18.21 19.61
CA PRO A 61 15.47 18.27 18.62
C PRO A 61 15.94 17.70 17.28
N GLY A 62 15.79 16.38 17.09
CA GLY A 62 16.02 15.69 15.82
C GLY A 62 14.74 15.55 15.01
N LEU A 63 14.86 15.44 13.68
CA LEU A 63 13.75 15.18 12.76
C LEU A 63 14.16 14.06 11.81
N LEU A 64 13.39 12.96 11.81
CA LEU A 64 13.56 11.90 10.83
C LEU A 64 12.78 12.23 9.57
N ARG A 65 13.46 12.25 8.42
CA ARG A 65 12.82 12.29 7.10
C ARG A 65 13.14 10.98 6.42
N ALA A 66 12.12 10.21 6.04
CA ALA A 66 12.34 8.98 5.30
C ALA A 66 11.34 8.84 4.16
N THR A 67 11.77 8.13 3.12
CA THR A 67 10.92 7.70 2.02
C THR A 67 11.16 6.22 1.79
N GLY A 68 10.09 5.49 1.45
CA GLY A 68 10.14 4.05 1.26
C GLY A 68 9.18 3.63 0.17
N GLU A 69 9.56 2.62 -0.59
CA GLU A 69 8.66 1.93 -1.52
C GLU A 69 8.21 0.61 -0.91
N MET A 70 7.04 0.12 -1.32
CA MET A 70 6.61 -1.23 -0.95
C MET A 70 7.62 -2.27 -1.48
N PRO A 71 8.07 -3.23 -0.66
CA PRO A 71 9.03 -4.26 -1.07
C PRO A 71 8.40 -5.30 -2.01
N TRP A 72 8.54 -5.07 -3.30
CA TRP A 72 8.05 -5.96 -4.36
C TRP A 72 9.09 -7.02 -4.78
N PRO A 73 8.71 -8.29 -5.07
CA PRO A 73 7.40 -8.90 -4.85
C PRO A 73 7.22 -9.48 -3.44
N GLY A 74 8.25 -9.39 -2.58
CA GLY A 74 8.36 -10.14 -1.32
C GLY A 74 7.10 -10.09 -0.46
N VAL A 75 6.62 -8.89 -0.11
CA VAL A 75 5.43 -8.70 0.74
C VAL A 75 4.15 -9.26 0.09
N LEU A 76 4.05 -9.30 -1.23
CA LEU A 76 2.85 -9.78 -1.91
C LEU A 76 2.83 -11.29 -2.12
N LEU A 77 3.99 -11.95 -2.03
CA LEU A 77 4.10 -13.40 -2.11
C LEU A 77 3.74 -14.07 -0.78
N GLU A 78 3.76 -13.33 0.32
CA GLU A 78 3.39 -13.84 1.63
C GLU A 78 1.87 -13.86 1.81
N PRO A 79 1.29 -14.93 2.38
CA PRO A 79 -0.10 -14.92 2.81
C PRO A 79 -0.34 -13.74 3.75
N HIS A 80 -1.33 -12.90 3.42
CA HIS A 80 -1.67 -11.66 4.16
C HIS A 80 -0.59 -10.57 4.17
N GLY A 81 0.56 -10.74 3.51
CA GLY A 81 1.65 -9.76 3.62
C GLY A 81 1.24 -8.37 3.12
N ALA A 82 0.40 -8.29 2.08
CA ALA A 82 -0.16 -7.03 1.63
C ALA A 82 -1.08 -6.36 2.67
N ASP A 83 -1.92 -7.13 3.35
CA ASP A 83 -2.78 -6.60 4.41
C ASP A 83 -1.93 -6.09 5.58
N ASP A 84 -0.98 -6.90 6.05
CA ASP A 84 -0.06 -6.52 7.12
C ASP A 84 0.74 -5.27 6.75
N PHE A 85 1.19 -5.15 5.51
CA PHE A 85 1.88 -3.95 5.04
C PHE A 85 1.03 -2.70 5.17
N PHE A 86 -0.24 -2.73 4.78
CA PHE A 86 -1.11 -1.56 4.94
C PHE A 86 -1.56 -1.32 6.39
N VAL A 87 -1.60 -2.36 7.24
CA VAL A 87 -1.75 -2.19 8.69
C VAL A 87 -0.54 -1.45 9.27
N TYR A 88 0.67 -1.76 8.80
CA TYR A 88 1.87 -1.01 9.16
C TYR A 88 1.83 0.44 8.64
N GLU A 89 1.42 0.67 7.39
CA GLU A 89 1.26 2.03 6.83
C GLU A 89 0.27 2.86 7.67
N ALA A 90 -0.86 2.26 8.08
CA ALA A 90 -1.78 2.91 8.99
C ALA A 90 -1.12 3.23 10.34
N ALA A 91 -0.27 2.33 10.86
CA ALA A 91 0.49 2.52 12.10
C ALA A 91 1.44 3.70 12.07
N LEU A 92 2.00 4.02 10.90
CA LEU A 92 2.94 5.13 10.74
C LEU A 92 2.30 6.47 11.13
N ASN A 93 1.00 6.65 10.88
CA ASN A 93 0.28 7.86 11.27
C ASN A 93 0.36 8.12 12.78
N ASP A 94 0.15 7.08 13.60
CA ASP A 94 0.25 7.21 15.06
C ASP A 94 1.68 7.55 15.52
N ILE A 95 2.70 7.12 14.77
CA ILE A 95 4.11 7.38 15.09
C ILE A 95 4.46 8.84 14.75
N VAL A 96 4.10 9.32 13.56
CA VAL A 96 4.39 10.69 13.13
C VAL A 96 3.61 11.73 13.94
N ASP A 97 2.45 11.35 14.49
CA ASP A 97 1.69 12.22 15.40
C ASP A 97 2.36 12.39 16.77
N ARG A 98 3.21 11.43 17.18
CA ARG A 98 3.85 11.40 18.50
C ARG A 98 5.32 11.80 18.49
N LYS A 99 6.00 11.65 17.35
CA LYS A 99 7.44 11.85 17.22
C LYS A 99 7.76 12.74 16.01
N PRO A 100 8.84 13.54 16.05
CA PRO A 100 9.22 14.41 14.95
C PRO A 100 9.72 13.61 13.74
N ALA A 101 8.79 13.24 12.86
CA ALA A 101 9.03 12.38 11.72
C ALA A 101 8.20 12.84 10.50
N VAL A 102 8.77 12.64 9.31
CA VAL A 102 8.10 12.86 8.02
C VAL A 102 8.36 11.64 7.15
N PHE A 103 7.29 11.00 6.72
CA PHE A 103 7.34 9.85 5.82
C PHE A 103 6.70 10.16 4.48
N LEU A 104 7.39 9.72 3.41
CA LEU A 104 6.87 9.73 2.05
C LEU A 104 6.86 8.29 1.52
N CYS A 105 5.70 7.66 1.53
CA CYS A 105 5.52 6.31 1.00
C CYS A 105 5.29 6.36 -0.52
N LEU A 106 6.01 5.51 -1.25
CA LEU A 106 6.05 5.49 -2.71
C LEU A 106 5.40 4.21 -3.24
N TYR A 107 4.56 4.37 -4.26
CA TYR A 107 3.80 3.28 -4.85
C TYR A 107 3.91 3.29 -6.37
N ASP A 108 4.27 2.15 -6.95
CA ASP A 108 4.31 1.96 -8.41
C ASP A 108 2.90 1.63 -8.93
N LEU A 109 2.22 2.64 -9.48
CA LEU A 109 0.86 2.50 -10.01
C LEU A 109 0.73 1.45 -11.14
N GLN A 110 1.83 1.06 -11.79
CA GLN A 110 1.80 0.00 -12.81
C GLN A 110 1.82 -1.41 -12.21
N ARG A 111 2.27 -1.55 -10.95
CA ARG A 111 2.33 -2.83 -10.23
C ARG A 111 1.16 -3.01 -9.28
N PHE A 112 0.51 -1.92 -8.86
CA PHE A 112 -0.54 -1.94 -7.85
C PHE A 112 -1.91 -2.15 -8.48
N GLY A 113 -2.61 -3.19 -8.03
CA GLY A 113 -4.02 -3.40 -8.37
C GLY A 113 -4.95 -2.41 -7.65
N LEU A 114 -6.19 -2.29 -8.12
CA LEU A 114 -7.19 -1.37 -7.54
C LEU A 114 -7.36 -1.52 -6.02
N ASP A 115 -7.39 -2.76 -5.51
CA ASP A 115 -7.55 -3.03 -4.08
C ASP A 115 -6.39 -2.42 -3.26
N HIS A 116 -5.17 -2.39 -3.80
CA HIS A 116 -4.01 -1.74 -3.15
C HIS A 116 -4.12 -0.22 -3.19
N LEU A 117 -4.59 0.36 -4.30
CA LEU A 117 -4.77 1.81 -4.40
C LEU A 117 -5.83 2.30 -3.40
N VAL A 118 -6.90 1.53 -3.22
CA VAL A 118 -7.90 1.81 -2.18
C VAL A 118 -7.25 1.77 -0.79
N ALA A 119 -6.41 0.77 -0.51
CA ALA A 119 -5.69 0.69 0.76
C ALA A 119 -4.73 1.90 0.96
N VAL A 120 -3.97 2.30 -0.06
CA VAL A 120 -3.13 3.52 -0.04
C VAL A 120 -3.95 4.74 0.34
N LEU A 121 -5.11 4.94 -0.31
CA LEU A 121 -6.00 6.07 -0.01
C LEU A 121 -6.60 5.98 1.40
N LYS A 122 -6.77 4.81 1.98
CA LYS A 122 -7.29 4.69 3.34
C LYS A 122 -6.23 4.98 4.40
N THR A 123 -4.95 4.73 4.10
CA THR A 123 -3.88 4.85 5.09
C THR A 123 -3.11 6.17 5.04
N HIS A 124 -3.35 7.02 4.03
CA HIS A 124 -2.60 8.25 3.83
C HIS A 124 -3.49 9.50 3.90
N PRO A 125 -3.27 10.42 4.86
CA PRO A 125 -4.06 11.66 4.96
C PRO A 125 -3.78 12.65 3.82
N VAL A 126 -2.59 12.56 3.20
CA VAL A 126 -2.16 13.44 2.11
C VAL A 126 -1.56 12.59 1.00
N VAL A 127 -1.93 12.88 -0.25
CA VAL A 127 -1.44 12.16 -1.43
C VAL A 127 -0.81 13.14 -2.42
N LEU A 128 0.33 12.76 -2.99
CA LEU A 128 0.97 13.45 -4.10
C LEU A 128 0.67 12.69 -5.40
N LEU A 129 -0.16 13.26 -6.27
CA LEU A 129 -0.51 12.69 -7.57
C LEU A 129 -0.34 13.74 -8.66
N ASP A 130 0.38 13.40 -9.74
CA ASP A 130 0.65 14.30 -10.87
C ASP A 130 1.13 15.69 -10.42
N GLN A 131 2.18 15.71 -9.58
CA GLN A 131 2.77 16.92 -8.99
C GLN A 131 1.81 17.75 -8.12
N THR A 132 0.62 17.23 -7.82
CA THR A 132 -0.42 17.89 -7.04
C THR A 132 -0.54 17.23 -5.68
N VAL A 133 -0.46 18.03 -4.62
CA VAL A 133 -0.71 17.56 -3.25
C VAL A 133 -2.18 17.74 -2.92
N LEU A 134 -2.80 16.66 -2.46
CA LEU A 134 -4.22 16.56 -2.18
C LEU A 134 -4.40 16.12 -0.73
N ASP A 135 -5.22 16.85 0.02
CA ASP A 135 -5.80 16.33 1.26
C ASP A 135 -6.76 15.20 0.88
N ASN A 136 -6.58 14.04 1.47
CA ASN A 136 -7.26 12.83 1.05
C ASN A 136 -8.57 12.63 1.84
N PRO A 137 -9.74 12.76 1.18
CA PRO A 137 -11.03 12.61 1.87
C PRO A 137 -11.37 11.15 2.22
N HIS A 138 -10.58 10.18 1.74
CA HIS A 138 -10.78 8.75 1.98
C HIS A 138 -9.93 8.19 3.12
N PHE A 139 -9.13 9.05 3.77
CA PHE A 139 -8.30 8.64 4.89
C PHE A 139 -9.14 8.10 6.05
N ALA A 140 -8.73 6.95 6.57
CA ALA A 140 -9.27 6.32 7.76
C ALA A 140 -8.21 6.34 8.86
N THR A 141 -8.63 6.62 10.09
CA THR A 141 -7.75 6.50 11.26
C THR A 141 -7.27 5.05 11.41
N ARG A 142 -6.18 4.84 12.16
CA ARG A 142 -5.65 3.50 12.42
C ARG A 142 -6.72 2.55 12.96
N ALA A 143 -7.51 3.01 13.92
CA ALA A 143 -8.57 2.21 14.53
C ALA A 143 -9.68 1.82 13.54
N GLU A 144 -10.08 2.74 12.66
CA GLU A 144 -11.07 2.46 11.62
C GLU A 144 -10.54 1.47 10.58
N TYR A 145 -9.29 1.63 10.15
CA TYR A 145 -8.67 0.71 9.19
C TYR A 145 -8.48 -0.69 9.79
N ASP A 146 -8.03 -0.81 11.03
CA ASP A 146 -7.90 -2.10 11.73
C ASP A 146 -9.26 -2.81 11.87
N ALA A 147 -10.33 -2.05 12.16
CA ALA A 147 -11.68 -2.59 12.24
C ALA A 147 -12.17 -3.13 10.89
N GLU A 148 -11.86 -2.43 9.79
CA GLU A 148 -12.14 -2.92 8.44
C GLU A 148 -11.34 -4.19 8.14
N VAL A 149 -10.03 -4.21 8.44
CA VAL A 149 -9.17 -5.37 8.21
C VAL A 149 -9.66 -6.61 8.96
N ALA A 150 -10.19 -6.43 10.17
CA ALA A 150 -10.75 -7.47 11.02
C ALA A 150 -12.15 -7.96 10.62
N ASP A 151 -12.83 -7.29 9.68
CA ASP A 151 -14.14 -7.72 9.18
C ASP A 151 -14.04 -9.09 8.50
N PRO A 152 -14.76 -10.13 8.98
CA PRO A 152 -14.68 -11.48 8.40
C PRO A 152 -15.21 -11.56 6.96
N ASP A 153 -16.05 -10.62 6.53
CA ASP A 153 -16.58 -10.57 5.18
C ASP A 153 -15.65 -9.82 4.21
N ARG A 154 -14.61 -9.14 4.72
CA ARG A 154 -13.63 -8.45 3.88
C ARG A 154 -12.78 -9.45 3.11
N ARG A 155 -12.66 -9.21 1.81
CA ARG A 155 -11.71 -9.95 0.96
C ARG A 155 -10.27 -9.47 1.27
N PRO A 156 -9.34 -10.38 1.63
CA PRO A 156 -7.93 -10.04 1.80
C PRO A 156 -7.32 -9.45 0.55
N LEU A 157 -6.33 -8.58 0.72
CA LEU A 157 -5.54 -8.10 -0.40
C LEU A 157 -4.82 -9.28 -1.07
N ASN A 158 -4.75 -9.26 -2.40
CA ASN A 158 -4.22 -10.34 -3.24
C ASN A 158 -4.97 -11.69 -3.18
N ALA A 159 -6.15 -11.76 -2.55
CA ALA A 159 -6.99 -12.94 -2.70
C ALA A 159 -7.29 -13.18 -4.20
N ALA A 160 -7.26 -14.43 -4.66
CA ALA A 160 -7.63 -14.74 -6.04
C ALA A 160 -9.03 -14.19 -6.38
N PRO A 161 -9.26 -13.68 -7.60
CA PRO A 161 -10.58 -13.21 -7.99
C PRO A 161 -11.59 -14.36 -7.90
N PRO A 162 -12.86 -14.09 -7.55
CA PRO A 162 -13.88 -15.11 -7.50
C PRO A 162 -13.97 -15.78 -8.88
N THR A 163 -13.86 -17.11 -8.90
CA THR A 163 -14.03 -17.88 -10.13
C THR A 163 -15.50 -17.84 -10.52
N HIS A 164 -15.86 -16.86 -11.36
CA HIS A 164 -17.15 -16.87 -12.03
C HIS A 164 -17.15 -18.05 -13.01
N THR A 165 -17.63 -19.20 -12.56
CA THR A 165 -17.98 -20.29 -13.47
C THR A 165 -19.16 -19.81 -14.29
N CYS A 166 -18.87 -19.31 -15.51
CA CYS A 166 -19.88 -19.09 -16.52
C CYS A 166 -20.49 -20.46 -16.83
N ARG A 167 -21.58 -20.82 -16.14
CA ARG A 167 -22.39 -21.97 -16.50
C ARG A 167 -22.99 -21.67 -17.86
N THR A 168 -22.35 -22.14 -18.92
CA THR A 168 -23.00 -22.29 -20.22
C THR A 168 -24.22 -23.18 -19.98
N ARG A 169 -25.42 -22.58 -19.91
CA ARG A 169 -26.66 -23.34 -19.97
C ARG A 169 -26.64 -24.06 -21.30
N GLY A 170 -26.32 -25.35 -21.26
CA GLY A 170 -26.31 -26.22 -22.42
C GLY A 170 -27.64 -26.11 -23.14
N ARG A 171 -27.63 -25.43 -24.29
CA ARG A 171 -28.69 -25.54 -25.29
C ARG A 171 -28.63 -26.99 -25.77
N ARG A 172 -29.59 -27.82 -25.33
CA ARG A 172 -29.76 -29.17 -25.87
C ARG A 172 -29.82 -29.04 -27.40
N SER A 173 -28.88 -29.67 -28.10
CA SER A 173 -28.96 -29.81 -29.55
C SER A 173 -30.10 -30.76 -29.88
N SER A 174 -31.23 -30.21 -30.35
CA SER A 174 -32.18 -31.01 -31.12
C SER A 174 -31.57 -31.26 -32.49
N ARG A 175 -31.30 -32.53 -32.78
CA ARG A 175 -30.82 -33.03 -34.08
C ARG A 175 -31.69 -32.45 -35.21
N ALA A 176 -31.03 -31.79 -36.16
CA ALA A 176 -31.62 -31.46 -37.44
C ALA A 176 -31.70 -32.72 -38.31
N SER A 177 -32.92 -33.05 -38.75
CA SER A 177 -33.18 -34.00 -39.83
C SER A 177 -33.69 -33.21 -41.04
N CYS A 178 -32.90 -33.13 -42.10
CA CYS A 178 -33.26 -32.81 -43.49
C CYS A 178 -32.06 -33.35 -44.30
N GLY A 179 -32.16 -34.36 -45.15
CA GLY A 179 -33.09 -34.52 -46.27
C GLY A 179 -32.27 -34.33 -47.55
N SER A 180 -31.76 -35.42 -48.13
CA SER A 180 -31.09 -35.42 -49.44
C SER A 180 -32.08 -35.09 -50.56
N PRO A 181 -31.63 -34.43 -51.65
CA PRO A 181 -31.25 -35.15 -52.88
C PRO A 181 -29.96 -34.53 -53.50
N GLY A 182 -29.08 -35.19 -54.25
CA GLY A 182 -29.27 -36.20 -55.27
C GLY A 182 -29.10 -35.56 -56.66
N SER A 183 -27.88 -35.55 -57.22
CA SER A 183 -27.53 -35.74 -58.66
C SER A 183 -26.11 -35.25 -58.99
N SER A 184 -25.30 -36.18 -59.52
CA SER A 184 -23.93 -36.07 -60.11
C SER A 184 -23.93 -35.36 -61.49
N PRO A 185 -22.84 -35.44 -62.31
CA PRO A 185 -21.47 -34.91 -62.18
C PRO A 185 -21.00 -34.14 -63.45
N ARG A 186 -19.73 -33.67 -63.47
CA ARG A 186 -18.77 -33.43 -64.61
C ARG A 186 -17.72 -32.40 -64.13
N ASP A 187 -16.41 -32.48 -64.34
CA ASP A 187 -15.52 -33.37 -65.12
C ASP A 187 -14.26 -33.72 -64.28
#